data_AF-A0A3N5KMF4-F1
#
_entry.id   AF-A0A3N5KMF4-F1
#
_cell.length_a   1.000
_cell.length_b   1.000
_cell.length_c   1.000
_cell.angle_alpha   90.00
_cell.angle_beta   90.00
_cell.angle_gamma   90.00
#
_symmetry.space_group_name_H-M   'P 1'
#
loop_
_entity.id
_entity.type
_entity.pdbx_description
1 polymer ?
#
loop_
_entity_poly.entity_id
_entity_poly.type
_entity_poly.pdbx_seq_one_letter_code
_entity_poly.pdbx_strand_id
1 'polypeptide(L)' 'MRSRIFKTALLAAVLPIYISLASLADAAILTLTWADASKNEDGFKVERKTGSGGAYGHLATVAANTTGY' A
#
# COMPACT_ATOMS: atom_id res chain seq x y z
N MET A 1 -4.85 13.22 -62.08
CA MET A 1 -5.09 14.12 -60.93
C MET A 1 -4.57 13.45 -59.66
N ARG A 2 -3.65 14.14 -58.96
CA ARG A 2 -3.34 14.13 -57.50
C ARG A 2 -2.96 12.81 -56.78
N SER A 3 -1.65 12.69 -56.57
CA SER A 3 -0.84 12.01 -55.51
C SER A 3 -1.48 11.70 -54.14
N ARG A 4 -1.07 10.59 -53.48
CA ARG A 4 -0.21 10.56 -52.24
C ARG A 4 0.00 9.14 -51.61
N ILE A 5 1.27 8.67 -51.60
CA ILE A 5 2.15 8.00 -50.56
C ILE A 5 1.42 7.50 -49.26
N PHE A 6 1.66 6.33 -48.62
CA PHE A 6 2.86 5.81 -47.92
C PHE A 6 2.75 4.30 -47.57
N LYS A 7 3.87 3.56 -47.66
CA LYS A 7 4.07 2.26 -46.99
C LYS A 7 4.13 2.49 -45.48
N THR A 8 3.34 1.76 -44.68
CA THR A 8 3.40 1.81 -43.21
C THR A 8 3.36 0.38 -42.65
N ALA A 9 4.20 0.17 -41.64
CA ALA A 9 4.69 -1.11 -41.13
C ALA A 9 3.67 -1.93 -40.31
N LEU A 10 3.88 -3.25 -40.31
CA LEU A 10 3.17 -4.23 -39.49
C LEU A 10 3.68 -4.18 -38.04
N LEU A 11 2.83 -3.84 -37.08
CA LEU A 11 3.07 -4.08 -35.65
C LEU A 11 2.00 -5.05 -35.14
N ALA A 12 2.45 -6.22 -34.69
CA ALA A 12 1.63 -7.33 -34.24
C ALA A 12 0.80 -6.97 -32.99
N ALA A 13 -0.49 -7.27 -33.04
CA ALA A 13 -1.37 -7.22 -31.88
C ALA A 13 -1.09 -8.42 -30.97
N VAL A 14 -0.51 -8.19 -29.79
CA VAL A 14 -0.56 -9.15 -28.69
C VAL A 14 -1.48 -8.56 -27.63
N LEU A 15 -2.71 -9.07 -27.58
CA LEU A 15 -3.70 -8.75 -26.55
C LEU A 15 -3.09 -9.06 -25.16
N PRO A 16 -3.41 -8.27 -24.12
CA PRO A 16 -2.61 -8.20 -22.90
C PRO A 16 -2.56 -9.57 -22.22
N ILE A 17 -1.35 -10.08 -22.04
CA ILE A 17 -1.04 -11.14 -21.08
C ILE A 17 -1.60 -10.70 -19.73
N TYR A 18 -2.51 -11.49 -19.17
CA TYR A 18 -2.95 -11.34 -17.78
C TYR A 18 -1.76 -11.62 -16.85
N ILE A 19 -0.97 -10.60 -16.54
CA ILE A 19 -0.08 -10.65 -15.38
C ILE A 19 -0.96 -10.43 -14.15
N SER A 20 -1.46 -11.54 -13.61
CA SER A 20 -1.85 -11.59 -12.21
C SER A 20 -0.57 -11.42 -11.39
N LEU A 21 -0.24 -10.19 -11.00
CA LEU A 21 0.70 -9.97 -9.91
C LEU A 21 0.02 -10.42 -8.62
N ALA A 22 0.11 -11.71 -8.31
CA ALA A 22 0.01 -12.13 -6.93
C ALA A 22 1.28 -11.61 -6.24
N SER A 23 1.26 -10.37 -5.73
CA SER A 23 2.29 -9.90 -4.79
C SER A 23 2.05 -10.57 -3.44
N LEU A 24 2.20 -11.89 -3.40
CA LEU A 24 2.12 -12.68 -2.17
C LEU A 24 3.54 -12.84 -1.65
N ALA A 25 3.88 -11.96 -0.70
CA ALA A 25 4.71 -12.20 0.48
C ALA A 25 5.68 -11.04 0.73
N ASP A 26 5.17 -9.98 1.35
CA ASP A 26 5.91 -9.33 2.43
C ASP A 26 4.92 -9.09 3.57
N ALA A 27 4.33 -10.17 4.10
CA ALA A 27 3.62 -10.09 5.36
C ALA A 27 4.66 -10.15 6.48
N ALA A 28 5.49 -9.11 6.59
CA ALA A 28 6.30 -8.92 7.79
C ALA A 28 5.34 -8.64 8.96
N ILE A 29 5.35 -9.52 9.96
CA ILE A 29 4.74 -9.21 11.25
C ILE A 29 5.69 -8.28 11.98
N LEU A 30 5.21 -7.08 12.30
CA LEU A 30 5.92 -6.12 13.11
C LEU A 30 5.19 -6.02 14.44
N THR A 31 5.92 -6.19 15.53
CA THR A 31 5.42 -5.90 16.87
C THR A 31 5.79 -4.46 17.21
N LEU A 32 4.79 -3.65 17.53
CA LEU A 32 4.99 -2.31 18.03
C LEU A 32 5.03 -2.37 19.56
N THR A 33 6.06 -1.81 20.18
CA THR A 33 6.13 -1.64 21.64
C THR A 33 6.44 -0.18 21.97
N TRP A 34 5.96 0.29 23.11
CA TRP A 34 6.19 1.67 23.55
C TRP A 34 6.29 1.77 25.07
N ALA A 35 6.92 2.85 25.53
CA ALA A 35 6.87 3.25 26.93
C ALA A 35 5.60 4.06 27.18
N ASP A 36 4.80 3.64 28.16
CA ASP A 36 3.63 4.39 28.58
C ASP A 36 4.05 5.59 29.44
N ALA A 37 3.79 6.78 28.94
CA ALA A 37 4.05 8.04 29.63
C ALA A 37 2.75 8.83 29.94
N SER A 38 1.60 8.24 29.63
CA SER A 38 0.29 8.86 29.83
C SER A 38 -0.21 8.56 31.24
N LYS A 39 -0.57 9.59 32.00
CA LYS A 39 -1.12 9.41 33.37
C LYS A 39 -2.64 9.38 33.43
N ASN A 40 -3.31 9.88 32.39
CA ASN A 40 -4.76 9.95 32.30
C ASN A 40 -5.15 9.67 30.85
N GLU A 41 -5.45 8.41 30.57
CA GLU A 41 -5.77 7.92 29.25
C GLU A 41 -6.89 6.89 29.30
N ASP A 42 -7.68 6.85 28.24
CA ASP A 42 -8.67 5.80 28.00
C ASP A 42 -8.09 4.66 27.12
N GLY A 43 -6.96 4.94 26.45
CA GLY A 43 -6.26 4.03 25.55
C GLY A 43 -5.49 4.74 24.43
N PHE A 44 -4.94 3.96 23.50
CA PHE A 44 -4.17 4.46 22.35
C PHE A 44 -4.80 4.07 21.01
N LYS A 45 -4.77 5.00 20.06
CA LYS A 45 -5.07 4.72 18.64
C LYS A 45 -3.77 4.29 17.94
N VAL A 46 -3.77 3.08 17.39
CA VAL A 46 -2.67 2.55 16.58
C VAL A 46 -2.97 2.81 15.12
N GLU A 47 -2.08 3.50 14.43
CA GLU A 47 -2.21 3.84 13.01
C GLU A 47 -0.95 3.46 12.23
N ARG A 48 -1.14 3.15 10.94
CA ARG A 48 -0.03 2.86 10.03
C ARG A 48 -0.20 3.63 8.74
N LYS A 49 0.89 4.24 8.28
CA LYS A 49 1.01 4.80 6.93
C LYS A 49 1.72 3.80 6.02
N THR A 50 1.19 3.59 4.83
CA THR A 50 1.86 2.84 3.76
C THR A 50 2.53 3.80 2.77
N GLY A 51 3.82 3.60 2.50
CA GLY A 51 4.59 4.46 1.60
C GLY A 51 4.97 5.83 2.19
N SER A 52 5.91 6.52 1.55
CA SER A 52 6.45 7.80 2.04
C SER A 52 5.43 8.94 1.99
N GLY A 53 4.54 8.97 0.99
CA GLY A 53 3.52 10.01 0.78
C GLY A 53 2.09 9.65 1.17
N GLY A 54 1.85 8.50 1.81
CA GLY A 54 0.50 8.04 2.16
C GLY A 54 -0.15 8.80 3.34
N ALA A 55 -1.41 8.48 3.62
CA ALA A 55 -2.09 8.86 4.85
C ALA A 55 -1.93 7.76 5.92
N TYR A 56 -2.02 8.15 7.20
CA TYR A 56 -2.15 7.18 8.29
C TYR A 56 -3.57 6.61 8.28
N GLY A 57 -3.65 5.28 8.27
CA GLY A 57 -4.90 4.55 8.46
C GLY A 57 -4.98 3.98 9.86
N HIS A 58 -6.17 4.00 10.46
CA HIS A 58 -6.47 3.35 11.72
C HIS A 58 -6.28 1.83 11.60
N LEU A 59 -5.57 1.22 12.54
CA LEU A 59 -5.46 -0.22 12.69
C LEU A 59 -6.27 -0.74 13.87
N ALA A 60 -6.09 -0.14 15.05
CA ALA A 60 -6.79 -0.54 16.26
C ALA A 60 -6.87 0.60 17.28
N THR A 61 -7.79 0.44 18.24
CA THR A 61 -7.74 1.16 19.52
C THR A 61 -7.46 0.12 20.59
N VAL A 62 -6.40 0.32 21.35
CA VAL A 62 -6.03 -0.54 22.48
C VAL A 62 -6.46 0.13 23.79
N ALA A 63 -6.75 -0.67 24.82
CA ALA A 63 -7.16 -0.16 26.12
C ALA A 63 -6.02 0.60 26.83
N ALA A 64 -6.37 1.40 27.83
CA ALA A 64 -5.40 2.07 28.73
C ALA A 64 -4.38 1.09 29.32
N ASN A 65 -3.16 1.59 29.56
CA ASN A 65 -1.99 0.86 30.07
C ASN A 65 -1.42 -0.21 29.11
N THR A 66 -1.90 -0.29 27.87
CA THR A 66 -1.34 -1.20 26.86
C THR A 66 0.01 -0.65 26.37
N THR A 67 1.01 -1.52 26.25
CA THR A 67 2.39 -1.16 25.82
C THR A 67 2.87 -1.93 24.58
N GLY A 68 1.95 -2.57 23.85
CA GLY A 68 2.26 -3.23 22.58
C GLY A 68 1.06 -3.53 21.69
N TYR A 69 1.32 -3.77 20.41
CA TYR A 69 0.36 -4.17 19.36
C TYR A 69 1.02 -5.03 18.28
#